data_AF-A0A7W0DUI1-F1
#
_entry.id   AF-A0A7W0DUI1-F1
#
_cell.length_a   1.000
_cell.length_b   1.000
_cell.length_c   1.000
_cell.angle_alpha   90.00
_cell.angle_beta   90.00
_cell.angle_gamma   90.00
#
_symmetry.space_group_name_H-M   'P 1'
#
loop_
_entity.id
_entity.type
_entity.pdbx_description
1 polymer ?
#
loop_
_entity_poly.entity_id
_entity_poly.type
_entity_poly.pdbx_seq_one_letter_code
_entity_poly.pdbx_strand_id
1 'polypeptide(L)'
;MVVLGWLLLRWSRRQGWGPRHVLAAAGSALVVRAGLSFLVEPLGDIDGTVKYAVNAATLGGVAALLLMAAHRLRRQEPSAC
;
A
#
# COMPACT_ATOMS: atom_id res chain seq x y z
N MET A 1 12.33 -8.54 -7.69
CA MET A 1 12.17 -7.73 -6.47
C MET A 1 13.45 -7.00 -6.05
N VAL A 2 14.61 -7.66 -6.00
CA VAL A 2 15.89 -7.04 -5.55
C VAL A 2 16.28 -5.79 -6.37
N VAL A 3 16.21 -5.86 -7.70
CA VAL A 3 16.55 -4.74 -8.59
C VAL A 3 15.60 -3.54 -8.39
N LEU A 4 14.30 -3.80 -8.23
CA LEU A 4 13.29 -2.77 -8.00
C LEU A 4 13.49 -2.10 -6.62
N GLY A 5 13.78 -2.89 -5.58
CA GLY A 5 14.10 -2.37 -4.26
C GLY A 5 15.35 -1.51 -4.26
N TRP A 6 16.39 -1.91 -5.00
CA TRP A 6 17.61 -1.11 -5.17
C TRP A 6 17.36 0.20 -5.93
N LEU A 7 16.56 0.17 -6.99
CA LEU A 7 16.13 1.37 -7.72
C LEU A 7 15.35 2.33 -6.81
N LEU A 8 14.41 1.81 -6.02
CA LEU A 8 13.67 2.60 -5.03
C LEU A 8 14.58 3.21 -3.98
N LEU A 9 15.57 2.48 -3.45
CA LEU A 9 16.56 3.00 -2.51
C LEU A 9 17.46 4.08 -3.12
N ARG A 10 17.84 3.91 -4.39
CA ARG A 10 18.64 4.90 -5.12
C ARG A 10 17.82 6.16 -5.40
N TRP A 11 16.55 6.02 -5.76
CA TRP A 11 15.65 7.14 -6.02
C TRP A 11 15.13 7.82 -4.76
N SER A 12 14.99 7.10 -3.64
CA SER A 12 14.60 7.68 -2.36
C SER A 12 15.62 8.66 -1.80
N ARG A 13 16.86 8.60 -2.29
CA ARG A 13 17.96 9.50 -1.94
C ARG A 13 18.05 10.74 -2.82
N ARG A 14 17.21 10.88 -3.86
CA ARG A 14 17.23 12.04 -4.76
C ARG A 14 16.42 13.21 -4.20
N GLN A 15 16.89 14.42 -4.52
CA GLN A 15 16.21 15.67 -4.21
C GLN A 15 14.84 15.69 -4.89
N GLY A 16 13.76 15.87 -4.12
CA GLY A 16 12.36 15.76 -4.60
C GLY A 16 11.62 14.48 -4.18
N TRP A 17 12.31 13.50 -3.58
CA TRP A 17 11.65 12.34 -2.98
C TRP A 17 10.90 12.71 -1.69
N GLY A 18 9.66 13.15 -1.86
CA GLY A 18 8.77 13.51 -0.76
C GLY A 18 7.79 12.41 -0.31
N PRO A 19 6.97 12.69 0.71
CA PRO A 19 5.97 11.76 1.25
C PRO A 19 4.98 11.21 0.22
N ARG A 20 4.72 11.96 -0.87
CA ARG A 20 3.86 11.53 -1.99
C ARG A 20 4.42 10.30 -2.70
N HIS A 21 5.73 10.29 -2.96
CA HIS A 21 6.41 9.19 -3.64
C HIS A 21 6.47 7.95 -2.74
N VAL A 22 6.72 8.15 -1.44
CA VAL A 22 6.67 7.09 -0.44
C VAL A 22 5.27 6.46 -0.38
N LEU A 23 4.23 7.28 -0.32
CA LEU A 23 2.85 6.80 -0.28
C LEU A 23 2.48 6.04 -1.57
N ALA A 24 2.91 6.51 -2.73
CA ALA A 24 2.66 5.81 -4.00
C ALA A 24 3.39 4.45 -4.07
N ALA A 25 4.68 4.42 -3.71
CA ALA A 25 5.50 3.21 -3.78
C ALA A 25 5.07 2.16 -2.72
N ALA A 26 4.94 2.56 -1.45
CA ALA A 26 4.53 1.66 -0.39
C ALA A 26 3.05 1.28 -0.50
N GLY A 27 2.18 2.23 -0.87
CA GLY A 27 0.75 2.00 -1.02
C GLY A 27 0.41 1.02 -2.13
N SER A 28 1.05 1.16 -3.29
CA SER A 28 0.87 0.19 -4.40
C SER A 28 1.31 -1.22 -3.99
N ALA A 29 2.45 -1.37 -3.33
CA ALA A 29 2.91 -2.66 -2.82
C ALA A 29 1.92 -3.29 -1.82
N LEU A 30 1.36 -2.49 -0.91
CA LEU A 30 0.35 -2.96 0.05
C LEU A 30 -0.94 -3.40 -0.64
N VAL A 31 -1.45 -2.63 -1.60
CA VAL A 31 -2.68 -2.95 -2.35
C VAL A 31 -2.49 -4.23 -3.17
N VAL A 32 -1.37 -4.37 -3.88
CA VAL A 32 -1.06 -5.59 -4.65
C VAL A 32 -0.99 -6.79 -3.71
N ARG A 33 -0.31 -6.67 -2.56
CA ARG A 33 -0.22 -7.76 -1.59
C ARG A 33 -1.57 -8.15 -1.00
N ALA A 34 -2.43 -7.18 -0.68
CA ALA A 34 -3.77 -7.43 -0.20
C ALA A 34 -4.68 -8.02 -1.29
N GLY A 35 -4.52 -7.63 -2.56
CA GLY A 35 -5.23 -8.24 -3.68
C GLY A 35 -4.81 -9.69 -3.92
N LEU A 36 -3.51 -9.97 -3.87
CA LEU A 36 -2.98 -11.33 -4.03
C LEU A 36 -3.48 -12.29 -2.94
N SER A 37 -3.84 -11.82 -1.74
CA SER A 37 -4.32 -12.71 -0.67
C SER A 37 -5.64 -13.41 -1.01
N PHE A 38 -6.42 -12.87 -1.95
CA PHE A 38 -7.61 -13.53 -2.48
C PHE A 38 -7.27 -14.74 -3.36
N LEU A 39 -6.16 -14.64 -4.10
CA LEU A 39 -5.70 -15.67 -5.05
C LEU A 39 -4.88 -16.79 -4.40
N VAL A 40 -4.28 -16.53 -3.23
CA VAL A 40 -3.47 -17.53 -2.52
C VAL A 40 -4.38 -18.57 -1.88
N GLU A 41 -4.11 -19.84 -2.15
CA GLU A 41 -4.81 -20.97 -1.53
C GLU A 41 -4.54 -20.98 -0.02
N PRO A 42 -5.58 -21.12 0.83
CA PRO A 42 -5.38 -21.20 2.27
C PRO A 42 -4.52 -22.42 2.63
N LEU A 43 -3.63 -22.26 3.60
CA LEU A 43 -2.93 -23.40 4.18
C LEU A 43 -3.88 -24.13 5.13
N GLY A 44 -4.21 -25.37 4.78
CA GLY A 44 -5.12 -26.21 5.58
C GLY A 44 -6.59 -25.98 5.26
N ASP A 45 -7.46 -26.57 6.07
CA ASP A 45 -8.91 -26.65 5.82
C ASP A 45 -9.63 -25.41 6.38
N ILE A 46 -9.32 -24.24 5.80
CA ILE A 46 -9.96 -22.98 6.18
C ILE A 46 -11.18 -22.73 5.32
N ASP A 47 -12.31 -22.45 5.98
CA ASP A 47 -13.55 -22.04 5.31
C ASP A 47 -13.31 -20.81 4.41
N GLY A 48 -13.76 -20.92 3.16
CA GLY A 48 -13.62 -19.88 2.15
C GLY A 48 -14.29 -18.57 2.56
N THR A 49 -15.42 -18.63 3.28
CA THR A 49 -16.12 -17.44 3.76
C THR A 49 -15.26 -16.66 4.75
N VAL A 50 -14.65 -17.35 5.71
CA VAL A 50 -13.72 -16.73 6.69
C VAL A 50 -12.51 -16.14 5.99
N LYS A 51 -11.91 -16.85 5.02
CA LYS A 51 -10.78 -16.34 4.22
C LYS A 51 -11.15 -15.01 3.54
N TYR A 52 -12.26 -14.98 2.81
CA TYR A 52 -12.66 -13.79 2.07
C TYR A 52 -13.06 -12.63 2.98
N ALA A 53 -13.70 -12.90 4.12
CA ALA A 53 -14.03 -11.89 5.10
C ALA A 53 -12.76 -11.21 5.68
N VAL A 54 -11.77 -12.00 6.09
CA VAL A 54 -10.50 -11.48 6.62
C VAL A 54 -9.71 -10.72 5.54
N ASN A 55 -9.67 -11.24 4.31
CA ASN A 55 -9.01 -10.58 3.20
C ASN A 55 -9.69 -9.25 2.84
N ALA A 56 -11.02 -9.20 2.83
CA ALA A 56 -11.79 -7.97 2.60
C ALA A 56 -11.57 -6.95 3.72
N ALA A 57 -11.56 -7.38 4.98
CA ALA A 57 -11.25 -6.50 6.11
C ALA A 57 -9.82 -5.93 6.01
N THR A 58 -8.86 -6.77 5.64
CA THR A 58 -7.46 -6.37 5.44
C THR A 58 -7.34 -5.35 4.31
N LEU A 59 -7.93 -5.63 3.15
CA LEU A 59 -7.92 -4.72 2.01
C LEU A 59 -8.61 -3.39 2.35
N GLY A 60 -9.76 -3.44 3.04
CA GLY A 60 -10.48 -2.26 3.52
C GLY A 60 -9.64 -1.41 4.48
N GLY A 61 -8.94 -2.05 5.42
CA GLY A 61 -8.02 -1.38 6.34
C GLY A 61 -6.85 -0.72 5.62
N VAL A 62 -6.24 -1.42 4.65
CA VAL A 62 -5.18 -0.86 3.79
C VAL A 62 -5.70 0.36 3.03
N ALA A 63 -6.86 0.25 2.39
CA ALA A 63 -7.46 1.35 1.64
C ALA A 63 -7.76 2.57 2.53
N ALA A 64 -8.34 2.35 3.72
CA ALA A 64 -8.65 3.41 4.67
C ALA A 64 -7.39 4.16 5.15
N LEU A 65 -6.32 3.42 5.48
CA LEU A 65 -5.05 4.02 5.91
C LEU A 65 -4.39 4.82 4.78
N LEU A 66 -4.38 4.29 3.56
CA LEU A 66 -3.81 4.98 2.40
C LEU A 66 -4.61 6.24 2.03
N LEU A 67 -5.94 6.18 2.08
CA LEU A 67 -6.80 7.34 1.88
C LEU A 67 -6.54 8.39 2.96
N MET A 68 -6.47 7.99 4.23
CA MET A 68 -6.18 8.91 5.33
C MET A 68 -4.80 9.57 5.16
N ALA A 69 -3.77 8.81 4.79
CA ALA A 69 -2.44 9.35 4.49
C ALA A 69 -2.48 10.33 3.32
N ALA A 70 -3.19 10.00 2.23
CA ALA A 70 -3.36 10.88 1.08
C ALA A 70 -4.13 12.16 1.43
N HIS A 71 -5.14 12.07 2.31
CA HIS A 71 -5.88 13.24 2.80
C HIS A 71 -5.01 14.13 3.69
N ARG A 72 -4.23 13.55 4.61
CA ARG A 72 -3.30 14.30 5.45
C ARG A 72 -2.24 15.01 4.61
N LEU A 73 -1.70 14.33 3.61
CA LEU A 73 -0.68 14.89 2.74
C LEU A 73 -1.21 16.06 1.90
N ARG A 74 -2.42 15.92 1.33
CA ARG A 74 -3.10 17.03 0.62
C ARG A 74 -3.38 18.23 1.50
N ARG A 75 -3.67 18.03 2.80
CA ARG A 75 -3.89 19.12 3.76
C ARG A 75 -2.61 19.81 4.21
N GLN A 76 -1.49 19.10 4.18
CA GLN A 76 -0.18 19.62 4.56
C GLN A 76 0.48 20.42 3.44
N GLU A 77 -0.07 20.38 2.24
CA GLU A 77 0.31 21.27 1.16
C GLU A 77 -0.52 22.54 1.28
N PRO A 78 0.05 23.64 1.78
CA PRO A 78 -0.63 24.91 1.74
C PRO A 78 -0.83 25.23 0.26
N SER A 79 -2.00 25.80 -0.07
CA SER A 79 -2.17 26.57 -1.30
C SER A 79 -0.93 27.46 -1.46
N ALA A 80 -0.08 27.15 -2.42
CA ALA A 80 1.00 28.04 -2.79
C ALA A 80 0.31 29.35 -3.24
N CYS A 81 0.50 30.41 -2.45
CA CYS A 81 0.15 31.78 -2.84
C CYS A 81 0.79 32.14 -4.18
#